data_AF-A0A850ENV2-F1
#
_entry.id   AF-A0A850ENV2-F1
#
_cell.length_a   1.000
_cell.length_b   1.000
_cell.length_c   1.000
_cell.angle_alpha   90.00
_cell.angle_beta   90.00
_cell.angle_gamma   90.00
#
_symmetry.space_group_name_H-M   'P 1'
#
loop_
_entity.id
_entity.type
_entity.pdbx_description
1 polymer ?
#
loop_
_entity_poly.entity_id
_entity_poly.type
_entity_poly.pdbx_seq_one_letter_code
_entity_poly.pdbx_strand_id
1 'polypeptide(L)'
;MTESAREPTMAGLLNQYEAIGGPEEYGPEGIAIMVALWRKSSKLGWRKAFQMTNTELTLQTGIKSRDTLNTHRSKLVKAGLIGYSPPPRGSSKGDYQVRFDLIVVGEVVRKPDSFSEVSEKVVQNPDHFNQVVGEPVRKLDHFPDTVLKDLITTTTPTTAAGSDWIEPEVDPEANGMIAILNAYCKLNRKLDFHVKPKERDAMGRMVAGGMPVPFTISTMESLLQAKREREGNDFEYPTSFFYYDKAINEAWRNSQTTNPPMEGVAPGEAPGPQTKKTRQQQEIDDLDRWIREEEAREQARSR
;
A
#
# COMPACT_ATOMS: atom_id res chain seq x y z
N MET A 1 -18.65 13.62 -40.39
CA MET A 1 -17.89 12.42 -39.97
C MET A 1 -17.47 12.68 -38.54
N THR A 2 -18.22 12.15 -37.56
CA THR A 2 -17.95 12.36 -36.14
C THR A 2 -16.93 11.32 -35.70
N GLU A 3 -15.69 11.74 -35.58
CA GLU A 3 -14.64 11.00 -34.89
C GLU A 3 -15.16 10.71 -33.47
N SER A 4 -15.61 9.46 -33.25
CA SER A 4 -16.08 9.01 -31.94
C SER A 4 -14.86 9.00 -31.05
N ALA A 5 -14.65 10.09 -30.31
CA ALA A 5 -13.66 10.18 -29.27
C ALA A 5 -13.92 9.01 -28.31
N ARG A 6 -13.03 8.01 -28.39
CA ARG A 6 -13.10 6.80 -27.58
C ARG A 6 -13.23 7.23 -26.12
N GLU A 7 -14.27 6.72 -25.44
CA GLU A 7 -14.45 7.04 -24.03
C GLU A 7 -13.17 6.72 -23.24
N PRO A 8 -12.73 7.60 -22.34
CA PRO A 8 -11.52 7.36 -21.58
C PRO A 8 -11.69 6.10 -20.74
N THR A 9 -10.64 5.29 -20.65
CA THR A 9 -10.63 4.10 -19.80
C THR A 9 -9.90 4.41 -18.50
N MET A 10 -10.34 3.83 -17.38
CA MET A 10 -9.68 4.03 -16.08
C MET A 10 -8.20 3.64 -16.13
N ALA A 11 -7.88 2.53 -16.80
CA ALA A 11 -6.51 2.08 -16.99
C ALA A 11 -5.69 3.10 -17.80
N GLY A 12 -6.25 3.65 -18.88
CA GLY A 12 -5.58 4.68 -19.68
C GLY A 12 -5.32 5.96 -18.87
N LEU A 13 -6.28 6.38 -18.04
CA LEU A 13 -6.12 7.56 -17.17
C LEU A 13 -5.06 7.36 -16.08
N LEU A 14 -4.98 6.15 -15.51
CA LEU A 14 -3.95 5.80 -14.53
C LEU A 14 -2.55 5.79 -15.16
N ASN A 15 -2.39 5.17 -16.33
CA ASN A 15 -1.12 5.17 -17.05
C ASN A 15 -0.67 6.60 -17.40
N GLN A 16 -1.62 7.45 -17.83
CA GLN A 16 -1.33 8.86 -18.09
C GLN A 16 -0.94 9.63 -16.82
N TYR A 17 -1.54 9.29 -15.68
CA TYR A 17 -1.24 9.91 -14.40
C TYR A 17 0.14 9.50 -13.88
N GLU A 18 0.52 8.24 -14.05
CA GLU A 18 1.88 7.76 -13.76
C GLU A 18 2.91 8.47 -14.64
N ALA A 19 2.62 8.68 -15.93
CA ALA A 19 3.51 9.37 -16.86
C ALA A 19 3.80 10.85 -16.49
N ILE A 20 2.91 11.51 -15.75
CA ILE A 20 3.11 12.90 -15.27
C ILE A 20 3.69 12.98 -13.85
N GLY A 21 4.20 11.87 -13.30
CA GLY A 21 4.83 11.79 -11.97
C GLY A 21 4.01 11.05 -10.93
N GLY A 22 2.73 10.78 -11.20
CA GLY A 22 1.95 9.80 -10.44
C GLY A 22 1.87 10.04 -8.92
N PRO A 23 1.83 8.95 -8.13
CA PRO A 23 1.86 9.03 -6.67
C PRO A 23 3.16 9.62 -6.09
N GLU A 24 4.27 9.58 -6.82
CA GLU A 24 5.55 10.15 -6.36
C GLU A 24 5.47 11.68 -6.31
N GLU A 25 4.93 12.28 -7.36
CA GLU A 25 4.78 13.73 -7.43
C GLU A 25 3.58 14.21 -6.62
N TYR A 26 2.43 13.51 -6.64
CA TYR A 26 1.17 14.03 -6.07
C TYR A 26 0.72 13.36 -4.77
N GLY A 27 1.43 12.32 -4.33
CA GLY A 27 1.15 11.55 -3.12
C GLY A 27 0.05 10.49 -3.28
N PRO A 28 -0.04 9.54 -2.34
CA PRO A 28 -1.06 8.49 -2.35
C PRO A 28 -2.48 9.04 -2.19
N GLU A 29 -2.65 10.16 -1.47
CA GLU A 29 -3.93 10.86 -1.36
C GLU A 29 -4.31 11.57 -2.66
N GLY A 30 -3.32 12.04 -3.44
CA GLY A 30 -3.55 12.66 -4.74
C GLY A 30 -4.17 11.67 -5.73
N ILE A 31 -3.58 10.47 -5.84
CA ILE A 31 -4.13 9.42 -6.71
C ILE A 31 -5.52 8.95 -6.23
N ALA A 32 -5.74 8.85 -4.91
CA ALA A 32 -7.04 8.51 -4.36
C ALA A 32 -8.11 9.53 -4.79
N ILE A 33 -7.81 10.84 -4.73
CA ILE A 33 -8.71 11.90 -5.18
C ILE A 33 -8.98 11.80 -6.68
N MET A 34 -7.95 11.61 -7.52
CA MET A 34 -8.12 11.47 -8.97
C MET A 34 -9.01 10.28 -9.34
N VAL A 35 -8.75 9.11 -8.73
CA VAL A 35 -9.56 7.90 -8.97
C VAL A 35 -11.00 8.10 -8.52
N ALA A 36 -11.25 8.74 -7.37
CA ALA A 36 -12.60 9.06 -6.91
C ALA A 36 -13.34 9.96 -7.92
N LEU A 37 -12.66 11.01 -8.41
CA LEU A 37 -13.24 11.94 -9.39
C LEU A 37 -13.50 11.26 -10.75
N TRP A 38 -12.60 10.41 -11.25
CA TRP A 38 -12.84 9.65 -12.47
C TRP A 38 -13.95 8.61 -12.32
N ARG A 39 -14.03 7.91 -11.19
CA ARG A 39 -15.14 6.99 -10.90
C ARG A 39 -16.48 7.73 -10.87
N LYS A 40 -16.52 8.92 -10.27
CA LYS A 40 -17.70 9.79 -10.30
C LYS A 40 -18.05 10.21 -11.72
N SER A 41 -17.07 10.65 -12.50
CA SER A 41 -17.25 11.05 -13.89
C SER A 41 -17.76 9.89 -14.76
N SER A 42 -17.17 8.70 -14.62
CA SER A 42 -17.56 7.48 -15.32
C SER A 42 -19.04 7.14 -15.08
N LYS A 43 -19.50 7.20 -13.82
CA LYS A 43 -20.93 7.02 -13.48
C LYS A 43 -21.86 8.07 -14.11
N LEU A 44 -21.32 9.22 -14.52
CA LEU A 44 -22.04 10.31 -15.17
C LEU A 44 -21.89 10.31 -16.70
N GLY A 45 -21.32 9.25 -17.28
CA GLY A 45 -21.03 9.17 -18.72
C GLY A 45 -19.81 10.02 -19.11
N TRP A 46 -18.75 9.95 -18.31
CA TRP A 46 -17.48 10.64 -18.54
C TRP A 46 -17.60 12.17 -18.67
N ARG A 47 -18.50 12.78 -17.88
CA ARG A 47 -18.64 14.24 -17.83
C ARG A 47 -17.39 14.89 -17.23
N LYS A 48 -16.88 15.91 -17.92
CA LYS A 48 -15.74 16.72 -17.46
C LYS A 48 -16.06 17.55 -16.23
N ALA A 49 -17.30 18.02 -16.09
CA ALA A 49 -17.73 18.87 -14.98
C ALA A 49 -18.88 18.23 -14.20
N PHE A 50 -18.81 18.24 -12.87
CA PHE A 50 -19.84 17.69 -11.99
C PHE A 50 -19.71 18.22 -10.56
N GLN A 51 -20.75 18.04 -9.76
CA GLN A 51 -20.76 18.40 -8.35
C GLN A 51 -20.48 17.21 -7.45
N MET A 52 -19.75 17.46 -6.36
CA MET A 52 -19.44 16.45 -5.35
C MET A 52 -19.33 17.10 -3.96
N THR A 53 -19.84 16.42 -2.94
CA THR A 53 -19.70 16.89 -1.55
C THR A 53 -18.36 16.45 -0.97
N ASN A 54 -17.86 17.18 0.04
CA ASN A 54 -16.67 16.74 0.78
C ASN A 54 -16.90 15.37 1.44
N THR A 55 -18.11 15.10 1.95
CA THR A 55 -18.47 13.81 2.54
C THR A 55 -18.36 12.68 1.54
N GLU A 56 -18.90 12.87 0.32
CA GLU A 56 -18.80 11.88 -0.76
C GLU A 56 -17.33 11.61 -1.11
N LEU A 57 -16.52 12.67 -1.22
CA LEU A 57 -15.11 12.55 -1.57
C LEU A 57 -14.31 11.84 -0.46
N THR A 58 -14.57 12.17 0.81
CA THR A 58 -13.97 11.47 1.96
C THR A 58 -14.34 9.99 1.99
N LEU A 59 -15.59 9.63 1.73
CA LEU A 59 -16.02 8.23 1.70
C LEU A 59 -15.35 7.44 0.57
N GLN A 60 -15.17 8.05 -0.61
CA GLN A 60 -14.55 7.36 -1.75
C GLN A 60 -13.02 7.26 -1.64
N THR A 61 -12.39 8.24 -1.00
CA THR A 61 -10.92 8.30 -0.88
C THR A 61 -10.40 7.64 0.39
N GLY A 62 -11.23 7.49 1.43
CA GLY A 62 -10.80 7.05 2.76
C GLY A 62 -10.02 8.12 3.54
N ILE A 63 -9.84 9.32 3.00
CA ILE A 63 -9.09 10.40 3.64
C ILE A 63 -9.94 11.04 4.73
N LYS A 64 -9.67 10.68 5.98
CA LYS A 64 -10.44 11.15 7.16
C LYS A 64 -10.20 12.62 7.49
N SER A 65 -9.00 13.12 7.22
CA SER A 65 -8.63 14.51 7.53
C SER A 65 -9.03 15.45 6.41
N ARG A 66 -9.84 16.44 6.74
CA ARG A 66 -10.25 17.49 5.79
C ARG A 66 -9.05 18.32 5.32
N ASP A 67 -8.07 18.53 6.19
CA ASP A 67 -6.87 19.31 5.87
C ASP A 67 -5.97 18.56 4.90
N THR A 68 -5.80 17.25 5.09
CA THR A 68 -5.09 16.40 4.13
C THR A 68 -5.79 16.40 2.78
N LEU A 69 -7.11 16.22 2.76
CA LEU A 69 -7.89 16.25 1.53
C LEU A 69 -7.76 17.61 0.82
N ASN A 70 -7.83 18.72 1.56
CA ASN A 70 -7.63 20.07 1.00
C ASN A 70 -6.22 20.28 0.45
N THR A 71 -5.21 19.75 1.13
CA THR A 71 -3.80 19.88 0.74
C THR A 71 -3.54 19.21 -0.62
N HIS A 72 -3.94 17.94 -0.76
CA HIS A 72 -3.75 17.23 -2.02
C HIS A 72 -4.68 17.72 -3.13
N ARG A 73 -5.93 18.09 -2.82
CA ARG A 73 -6.83 18.74 -3.77
C ARG A 73 -6.21 20.02 -4.34
N SER A 74 -5.66 20.87 -3.47
CA SER A 74 -5.00 22.11 -3.90
C SER A 74 -3.76 21.84 -4.75
N LYS A 75 -3.01 20.77 -4.44
CA LYS A 75 -1.87 20.33 -5.24
C LYS A 75 -2.28 19.91 -6.66
N LEU A 76 -3.34 19.11 -6.78
CA LEU A 76 -3.89 18.69 -8.09
C LEU A 76 -4.46 19.87 -8.88
N VAL A 77 -5.08 20.84 -8.21
CA VAL A 77 -5.56 22.09 -8.84
C VAL A 77 -4.40 22.92 -9.36
N LYS A 78 -3.33 23.10 -8.57
CA LYS A 78 -2.12 23.83 -8.99
C LYS A 78 -1.45 23.17 -10.19
N ALA A 79 -1.48 21.84 -10.27
CA ALA A 79 -0.97 21.08 -11.40
C ALA A 79 -1.90 21.12 -12.63
N GLY A 80 -3.07 21.76 -12.55
CA GLY A 80 -4.03 21.85 -13.64
C GLY A 80 -4.71 20.52 -13.99
N LEU A 81 -4.60 19.51 -13.13
CA LEU A 81 -5.20 18.18 -13.35
C LEU A 81 -6.71 18.20 -13.07
N ILE A 82 -7.12 19.02 -12.11
CA ILE A 82 -8.53 19.25 -11.76
C ILE A 82 -8.81 20.75 -11.60
N GLY A 83 -10.04 21.16 -11.91
CA GLY A 83 -10.61 22.42 -11.46
C GLY A 83 -11.50 22.17 -10.24
N TYR A 84 -11.49 23.08 -9.28
CA TYR A 84 -12.35 23.01 -8.10
C TYR A 84 -12.85 24.40 -7.70
N SER A 85 -14.17 24.55 -7.58
CA SER A 85 -14.81 25.68 -6.92
C SER A 85 -15.45 25.24 -5.61
N PRO A 86 -15.18 25.92 -4.48
CA PRO A 86 -15.84 25.62 -3.23
C PRO A 86 -17.35 25.89 -3.33
N PRO A 87 -18.17 25.17 -2.55
CA PRO A 87 -19.62 25.39 -2.53
C PRO A 87 -19.96 26.85 -2.18
N PRO A 88 -20.99 27.45 -2.83
CA PRO A 88 -21.52 28.73 -2.38
C PRO A 88 -22.12 28.62 -0.98
N ARG A 89 -22.25 29.77 -0.29
CA ARG A 89 -22.89 29.82 1.05
C ARG A 89 -24.27 29.15 1.00
N GLY A 90 -24.48 28.15 1.86
CA GLY A 90 -25.72 27.36 1.93
C GLY A 90 -25.70 26.05 1.14
N SER A 91 -24.64 25.76 0.37
CA SER A 91 -24.44 24.47 -0.30
C SER A 91 -23.34 23.65 0.38
N SER A 92 -23.44 22.32 0.26
CA SER A 92 -22.39 21.37 0.65
C SER A 92 -21.64 20.77 -0.54
N LYS A 93 -22.05 21.11 -1.77
CA LYS A 93 -21.52 20.57 -3.05
C LYS A 93 -20.59 21.58 -3.70
N GLY A 94 -19.31 21.22 -3.85
CA GLY A 94 -18.38 21.96 -4.70
C GLY A 94 -18.45 21.49 -6.14
N ASP A 95 -18.10 22.36 -7.08
CA ASP A 95 -17.99 21.98 -8.49
C ASP A 95 -16.58 21.51 -8.80
N TYR A 96 -16.49 20.41 -9.55
CA TYR A 96 -15.25 19.82 -10.01
C TYR A 96 -15.22 19.83 -11.53
N GLN A 97 -14.03 20.05 -12.06
CA GLN A 97 -13.69 19.80 -13.46
C GLN A 97 -12.51 18.83 -13.50
N VAL A 98 -12.55 17.84 -14.38
CA VAL A 98 -11.53 16.79 -14.45
C VAL A 98 -10.99 16.70 -15.88
N ARG A 99 -9.66 16.62 -16.01
CA ARG A 99 -9.00 16.34 -17.28
C ARG A 99 -8.89 14.83 -17.53
N PHE A 100 -9.05 14.44 -18.79
CA PHE A 100 -8.87 13.06 -19.25
C PHE A 100 -7.63 12.89 -20.13
N ASP A 101 -7.12 13.99 -20.70
CA ASP A 101 -5.90 14.02 -21.50
C ASP A 101 -4.81 14.71 -20.66
N LEU A 102 -4.03 13.92 -19.93
CA LEU A 102 -3.00 14.42 -19.02
C LEU A 102 -1.64 14.58 -19.72
N ILE A 103 -1.38 13.79 -20.76
CA ILE A 103 -0.19 13.89 -21.60
C ILE A 103 -0.54 14.74 -22.81
N VAL A 104 -0.12 16.00 -22.84
CA VAL A 104 -0.16 16.79 -24.07
C VAL A 104 1.05 16.41 -24.91
N VAL A 105 0.84 15.60 -25.95
CA VAL A 105 1.87 15.34 -26.97
C VAL A 105 2.10 16.64 -27.75
N GLY A 106 3.14 17.37 -27.37
CA GLY A 106 3.81 18.40 -28.17
C GLY A 106 3.03 19.70 -28.43
N GLU A 107 3.27 20.73 -27.61
CA GLU A 107 3.87 21.97 -28.12
C GLU A 107 4.45 22.84 -27.00
N VAL A 108 5.61 23.39 -27.33
CA VAL A 108 6.43 24.46 -26.72
C VAL A 108 5.82 25.21 -25.54
N VAL A 109 6.64 25.36 -24.49
CA VAL A 109 6.53 26.34 -23.39
C VAL A 109 5.75 27.59 -23.83
N ARG A 110 4.46 27.59 -23.52
CA ARG A 110 3.66 28.79 -23.33
C ARG A 110 3.03 28.64 -21.97
N LYS A 111 3.31 29.62 -21.09
CA LYS A 111 2.56 29.82 -19.86
C LYS A 111 1.07 29.65 -20.19
N PRO A 112 0.29 28.85 -19.44
CA PRO A 112 -1.14 28.78 -19.67
C PRO A 112 -1.80 30.03 -19.10
N ASP A 113 -1.66 31.15 -19.82
CA ASP A 113 -2.62 32.23 -19.82
C ASP A 113 -3.85 31.74 -20.60
N SER A 114 -4.74 31.01 -19.92
CA SER A 114 -6.18 30.95 -20.25
C SER A 114 -6.94 30.19 -19.16
N PHE A 115 -6.85 30.70 -17.93
CA PHE A 115 -7.94 30.66 -16.96
C PHE A 115 -8.32 32.12 -16.68
N SER A 116 -9.12 32.71 -17.55
CA SER A 116 -9.78 34.00 -17.35
C SER A 116 -11.11 33.91 -18.09
N GLU A 117 -12.24 34.45 -17.66
CA GLU A 117 -12.61 35.32 -16.54
C GLU A 117 -14.14 35.42 -16.68
N VAL A 118 -14.93 35.24 -15.62
CA VAL A 118 -16.09 36.07 -15.19
C VAL A 118 -16.52 35.46 -13.84
N SER A 119 -16.58 36.13 -12.69
CA SER A 119 -16.88 37.52 -12.41
C SER A 119 -16.23 37.92 -11.08
N GLU A 120 -15.33 38.90 -11.11
CA GLU A 120 -15.04 39.71 -9.93
C GLU A 120 -16.22 40.64 -9.66
N LYS A 121 -16.72 40.63 -8.42
CA LYS A 121 -17.21 41.85 -7.78
C LYS A 121 -16.44 42.01 -6.48
N VAL A 122 -15.39 42.82 -6.57
CA VAL A 122 -14.70 43.45 -5.47
C VAL A 122 -15.68 44.34 -4.71
N VAL A 123 -15.82 44.12 -3.40
CA VAL A 123 -16.13 45.18 -2.44
C VAL A 123 -15.05 45.09 -1.36
N GLN A 124 -14.15 46.05 -1.40
CA GLN A 124 -13.20 46.34 -0.33
C GLN A 124 -13.97 46.91 0.87
N ASN A 125 -13.64 46.45 2.08
CA ASN A 125 -13.19 47.35 3.13
C ASN A 125 -12.41 46.58 4.22
N PRO A 126 -11.38 47.19 4.83
CA PRO A 126 -10.43 46.52 5.72
C PRO A 126 -10.74 46.76 7.22
N ASP A 127 -9.85 46.20 8.04
CA ASP A 127 -9.51 46.53 9.42
C ASP A 127 -10.08 45.69 10.59
N HIS A 128 -9.13 44.97 11.20
CA HIS A 128 -8.86 44.80 12.64
C HIS A 128 -9.99 44.33 13.58
N PHE A 129 -9.79 43.20 14.29
CA PHE A 129 -9.47 43.19 15.73
C PHE A 129 -9.26 41.77 16.31
N ASN A 130 -8.56 41.77 17.44
CA ASN A 130 -7.90 40.72 18.22
C ASN A 130 -8.72 39.51 18.73
N GLN A 131 -8.02 38.37 18.80
CA GLN A 131 -7.74 37.52 19.98
C GLN A 131 -8.83 37.32 21.07
N VAL A 132 -9.02 36.04 21.44
CA VAL A 132 -9.09 35.44 22.80
C VAL A 132 -10.19 34.38 22.96
N VAL A 133 -9.73 33.14 23.20
CA VAL A 133 -10.19 32.08 24.13
C VAL A 133 -11.68 31.70 24.19
N GLY A 134 -11.94 30.41 24.00
CA GLY A 134 -13.14 29.75 24.53
C GLY A 134 -13.54 28.48 23.77
N GLU A 135 -12.94 27.34 24.12
CA GLU A 135 -13.60 26.02 23.97
C GLU A 135 -14.91 26.02 24.80
N PRO A 136 -15.96 25.26 24.41
CA PRO A 136 -15.89 23.80 24.51
C PRO A 136 -16.57 23.01 23.37
N VAL A 137 -15.94 21.86 23.12
CA VAL A 137 -16.49 20.58 22.64
C VAL A 137 -18.02 20.45 22.75
N ARG A 138 -18.69 20.20 21.62
CA ARG A 138 -19.98 19.49 21.60
C ARG A 138 -19.83 18.18 20.86
N LYS A 139 -20.10 17.11 21.61
CA LYS A 139 -20.00 15.71 21.22
C LYS A 139 -20.97 15.39 20.09
N LEU A 140 -20.48 14.53 19.20
CA LEU A 140 -21.22 13.62 18.34
C LEU A 140 -22.31 12.91 19.16
N ASP A 141 -23.52 12.84 18.62
CA ASP A 141 -24.41 11.67 18.70
C ASP A 141 -25.62 11.93 17.80
N HIS A 142 -25.71 11.21 16.68
CA HIS A 142 -26.91 10.77 15.95
C HIS A 142 -26.60 10.56 14.46
N PHE A 143 -26.27 9.34 14.09
CA PHE A 143 -26.46 8.84 12.72
C PHE A 143 -27.57 7.78 12.76
N PRO A 144 -28.70 7.96 12.06
CA PRO A 144 -29.73 6.91 11.97
C PRO A 144 -29.31 5.80 11.00
N ASP A 145 -29.48 4.58 11.49
CA ASP A 145 -29.00 3.30 10.97
C ASP A 145 -29.92 2.70 9.89
N THR A 146 -30.21 3.43 8.81
CA THR A 146 -31.33 3.08 7.89
C THR A 146 -31.02 2.99 6.40
N VAL A 147 -29.77 2.78 5.98
CA VAL A 147 -29.44 2.66 4.53
C VAL A 147 -28.70 1.37 4.16
N LEU A 148 -28.80 0.32 4.98
CA LEU A 148 -28.13 -0.97 4.76
C LEU A 148 -29.06 -2.10 4.27
N LYS A 149 -30.22 -1.80 3.67
CA LYS A 149 -31.16 -2.85 3.22
C LYS A 149 -31.31 -3.08 1.72
N ASP A 150 -30.70 -2.28 0.86
CA ASP A 150 -30.96 -2.37 -0.60
C ASP A 150 -29.77 -2.79 -1.48
N LEU A 151 -28.70 -3.39 -0.92
CA LEU A 151 -27.51 -3.79 -1.71
C LEU A 151 -27.17 -5.29 -1.70
N ILE A 152 -28.16 -6.15 -1.48
CA ILE A 152 -28.02 -7.60 -1.73
C ILE A 152 -28.91 -7.96 -2.93
N THR A 153 -28.40 -7.77 -4.13
CA THR A 153 -28.97 -8.41 -5.33
C THR A 153 -27.83 -8.86 -6.25
N THR A 154 -27.52 -10.15 -6.10
CA THR A 154 -27.19 -11.11 -7.15
C THR A 154 -26.24 -10.66 -8.27
N THR A 155 -25.02 -11.17 -8.25
CA THR A 155 -24.19 -11.29 -9.46
C THR A 155 -23.66 -12.72 -9.55
N THR A 156 -24.23 -13.48 -10.49
CA THR A 156 -23.82 -14.82 -10.91
C THR A 156 -22.44 -14.80 -11.61
N PRO A 157 -21.54 -15.76 -11.35
CA PRO A 157 -20.30 -15.88 -12.11
C PRO A 157 -20.60 -16.55 -13.46
N THR A 158 -20.42 -15.82 -14.57
CA THR A 158 -20.38 -16.42 -15.90
C THR A 158 -18.96 -16.85 -16.19
N THR A 159 -18.73 -18.16 -16.21
CA THR A 159 -17.56 -18.78 -16.81
C THR A 159 -17.69 -18.70 -18.33
N ALA A 160 -16.83 -17.92 -18.98
CA ALA A 160 -16.63 -17.98 -20.42
C ALA A 160 -15.12 -17.97 -20.71
N ALA A 161 -14.70 -18.96 -21.48
CA ALA A 161 -13.34 -19.28 -21.83
C ALA A 161 -12.71 -18.24 -22.78
N GLY A 162 -11.38 -18.11 -22.67
CA GLY A 162 -10.48 -17.79 -23.77
C GLY A 162 -10.49 -16.36 -24.31
N SER A 163 -9.68 -15.49 -23.71
CA SER A 163 -9.03 -14.40 -24.45
C SER A 163 -7.76 -13.99 -23.71
N ASP A 164 -6.63 -14.06 -24.42
CA ASP A 164 -5.28 -13.75 -23.99
C ASP A 164 -5.18 -12.48 -23.14
N TRP A 165 -4.83 -12.67 -21.86
CA TRP A 165 -4.33 -11.60 -21.00
C TRP A 165 -2.86 -11.41 -21.34
N ILE A 166 -2.55 -10.35 -22.08
CA ILE A 166 -1.16 -9.90 -22.25
C ILE A 166 -0.75 -9.26 -20.92
N GLU A 167 0.03 -9.97 -20.11
CA GLU A 167 0.73 -9.42 -18.95
C GLU A 167 1.65 -8.29 -19.44
N PRO A 168 1.53 -7.05 -18.94
CA PRO A 168 2.56 -6.06 -19.17
C PRO A 168 3.85 -6.55 -18.54
N GLU A 169 4.97 -6.48 -19.26
CA GLU A 169 6.31 -6.76 -18.72
C GLU A 169 6.58 -5.83 -17.54
N VAL A 170 6.35 -6.35 -16.34
CA VAL A 170 6.69 -5.74 -15.06
C VAL A 170 8.18 -5.97 -14.83
N ASP A 171 8.89 -4.90 -14.45
CA ASP A 171 10.26 -4.90 -13.94
C ASP A 171 10.56 -6.20 -13.16
N PRO A 172 11.59 -6.98 -13.52
CA PRO A 172 11.86 -8.29 -12.93
C PRO A 172 11.98 -8.27 -11.39
N GLU A 173 12.37 -7.15 -10.77
CA GLU A 173 12.36 -7.00 -9.30
C GLU A 173 10.95 -6.75 -8.72
N ALA A 174 10.13 -5.93 -9.38
CA ALA A 174 8.72 -5.74 -9.00
C ALA A 174 7.90 -7.03 -9.21
N ASN A 175 8.25 -7.82 -10.23
CA ASN A 175 7.67 -9.15 -10.47
C ASN A 175 7.98 -10.10 -9.29
N GLY A 176 9.19 -10.05 -8.74
CA GLY A 176 9.58 -10.94 -7.65
C GLY A 176 8.81 -10.74 -6.35
N MET A 177 8.64 -9.49 -5.92
CA MET A 177 7.90 -9.18 -4.69
C MET A 177 6.42 -9.52 -4.85
N ILE A 178 5.83 -9.16 -6.00
CA ILE A 178 4.44 -9.47 -6.33
C ILE A 178 4.22 -10.99 -6.38
N ALA A 179 5.16 -11.76 -6.93
CA ALA A 179 5.09 -13.22 -6.94
C ALA A 179 5.07 -13.82 -5.54
N ILE A 180 5.92 -13.35 -4.62
CA ILE A 180 5.92 -13.78 -3.21
C ILE A 180 4.60 -13.40 -2.53
N LEU A 181 4.11 -12.18 -2.76
CA LEU A 181 2.83 -11.71 -2.21
C LEU A 181 1.66 -12.57 -2.68
N ASN A 182 1.57 -12.82 -3.99
CA ASN A 182 0.53 -13.65 -4.59
C ASN A 182 0.58 -15.09 -4.05
N ALA A 183 1.78 -15.66 -3.92
CA ALA A 183 1.97 -16.98 -3.33
C ALA A 183 1.53 -17.02 -1.86
N TYR A 184 1.92 -16.02 -1.05
CA TYR A 184 1.50 -15.90 0.35
C TYR A 184 -0.02 -15.84 0.49
N CYS A 185 -0.65 -14.98 -0.30
CA CYS A 185 -2.10 -14.80 -0.35
C CYS A 185 -2.82 -16.11 -0.70
N LYS A 186 -2.34 -16.82 -1.73
CA LYS A 186 -2.87 -18.12 -2.15
C LYS A 186 -2.70 -19.19 -1.07
N LEU A 187 -1.53 -19.27 -0.45
CA LEU A 187 -1.20 -20.26 0.59
C LEU A 187 -2.04 -20.10 1.86
N ASN A 188 -2.27 -18.85 2.27
CA ASN A 188 -2.94 -18.53 3.53
C ASN A 188 -4.42 -18.16 3.34
N ARG A 189 -4.97 -18.29 2.12
CA ARG A 189 -6.35 -17.92 1.75
C ARG A 189 -6.69 -16.47 2.12
N LYS A 190 -5.74 -15.57 1.90
CA LYS A 190 -5.88 -14.13 2.16
C LYS A 190 -5.89 -13.36 0.86
N LEU A 191 -6.60 -12.23 0.85
CA LEU A 191 -6.49 -11.23 -0.20
C LEU A 191 -5.33 -10.28 0.12
N ASP A 192 -4.74 -9.69 -0.93
CA ASP A 192 -3.58 -8.81 -0.88
C ASP A 192 -3.73 -7.63 0.10
N PHE A 193 -4.94 -7.05 0.22
CA PHE A 193 -5.23 -5.94 1.14
C PHE A 193 -5.21 -6.34 2.62
N HIS A 194 -5.19 -7.64 2.95
CA HIS A 194 -5.00 -8.10 4.32
C HIS A 194 -3.53 -8.12 4.74
N VAL A 195 -2.60 -7.99 3.79
CA VAL A 195 -1.16 -7.97 4.05
C VAL A 195 -0.74 -6.56 4.42
N LYS A 196 -0.22 -6.40 5.64
CA LYS A 196 0.17 -5.09 6.19
C LYS A 196 1.37 -4.52 5.41
N PRO A 197 1.53 -3.19 5.35
CA PRO A 197 2.67 -2.56 4.66
C PRO A 197 4.03 -3.11 5.12
N LYS A 198 4.25 -3.27 6.43
CA LYS A 198 5.49 -3.83 6.98
C LYS A 198 5.80 -5.26 6.51
N GLU A 199 4.77 -6.05 6.18
CA GLU A 199 4.94 -7.40 5.65
C GLU A 199 5.31 -7.36 4.18
N ARG A 200 4.73 -6.43 3.42
CA ARG A 200 5.11 -6.16 2.02
C ARG A 200 6.56 -5.67 1.93
N ASP A 201 6.98 -4.80 2.86
CA ASP A 201 8.37 -4.36 2.96
C ASP A 201 9.32 -5.53 3.24
N ALA A 202 8.91 -6.49 4.09
CA ALA A 202 9.71 -7.68 4.36
C ALA A 202 9.86 -8.58 3.11
N MET A 203 8.78 -8.79 2.36
CA MET A 203 8.84 -9.50 1.07
C MET A 203 9.76 -8.78 0.07
N GLY A 204 9.64 -7.45 -0.02
CA GLY A 204 10.51 -6.63 -0.87
C GLY A 204 11.99 -6.73 -0.48
N ARG A 205 12.29 -6.74 0.83
CA ARG A 205 13.66 -6.93 1.33
C ARG A 205 14.26 -8.30 0.96
N MET A 206 13.46 -9.36 0.89
CA MET A 206 13.97 -10.67 0.45
C MET A 206 14.41 -10.63 -1.00
N VAL A 207 13.59 -10.03 -1.87
CA VAL A 207 13.88 -9.92 -3.31
C VAL A 207 15.08 -9.00 -3.54
N ALA A 208 15.10 -7.82 -2.92
CA ALA A 208 16.22 -6.88 -2.98
C ALA A 208 17.51 -7.45 -2.35
N GLY A 209 17.38 -8.39 -1.41
CA GLY A 209 18.49 -9.15 -0.83
C GLY A 209 19.05 -10.26 -1.74
N GLY A 210 18.54 -10.38 -2.97
CA GLY A 210 18.97 -11.37 -3.96
C GLY A 210 18.46 -12.78 -3.68
N MET A 211 17.43 -12.93 -2.84
CA MET A 211 16.84 -14.25 -2.57
C MET A 211 16.00 -14.70 -3.78
N PRO A 212 16.24 -15.90 -4.33
CA PRO A 212 15.45 -16.40 -5.44
C PRO A 212 13.98 -16.57 -5.04
N VAL A 213 13.09 -15.92 -5.78
CA VAL A 213 11.64 -16.00 -5.57
C VAL A 213 11.11 -17.45 -5.52
N PRO A 214 11.55 -18.39 -6.39
CA PRO A 214 11.12 -19.79 -6.29
C PRO A 214 11.57 -20.46 -4.98
N PHE A 215 12.76 -20.12 -4.49
CA PHE A 215 13.26 -20.62 -3.21
C PHE A 215 12.40 -20.11 -2.06
N THR A 216 12.07 -18.82 -2.03
CA THR A 216 11.19 -18.23 -1.02
C THR A 216 9.82 -18.91 -0.99
N ILE A 217 9.18 -19.08 -2.15
CA ILE A 217 7.85 -19.70 -2.26
C ILE A 217 7.87 -21.16 -1.80
N SER A 218 8.82 -21.97 -2.31
CA SER A 218 8.93 -23.39 -1.92
C SER A 218 9.22 -23.58 -0.42
N THR A 219 9.99 -22.66 0.17
CA THR A 219 10.26 -22.67 1.61
C THR A 219 9.00 -22.32 2.41
N MET A 220 8.20 -21.35 1.97
CA MET A 220 6.92 -21.03 2.61
C MET A 220 5.95 -22.22 2.59
N GLU A 221 5.85 -22.91 1.46
CA GLU A 221 5.01 -24.11 1.32
C GLU A 221 5.47 -25.21 2.27
N SER A 222 6.77 -25.47 2.32
CA SER A 222 7.38 -26.47 3.19
C SER A 222 7.15 -26.16 4.67
N LEU A 223 7.29 -24.89 5.07
CA LEU A 223 7.04 -24.45 6.44
C LEU A 223 5.56 -24.60 6.84
N LEU A 224 4.64 -24.29 5.92
CA LEU A 224 3.21 -24.44 6.17
C LEU A 224 2.81 -25.92 6.27
N GLN A 225 3.39 -26.78 5.43
CA GLN A 225 3.18 -28.21 5.48
C GLN A 225 3.72 -28.81 6.79
N ALA A 226 4.93 -28.44 7.20
CA ALA A 226 5.49 -28.84 8.49
C ALA A 226 4.68 -28.31 9.69
N LYS A 227 4.03 -27.14 9.56
CA LYS A 227 3.08 -26.64 10.56
C LYS A 227 1.81 -27.50 10.61
N ARG A 228 1.23 -27.87 9.46
CA ARG A 228 0.07 -28.78 9.40
C ARG A 228 0.36 -30.12 10.03
N GLU A 229 1.52 -30.69 9.78
CA GLU A 229 1.91 -31.99 10.34
C GLU A 229 2.07 -31.93 11.86
N ARG A 230 2.56 -30.80 12.40
CA ARG A 230 2.70 -30.59 13.84
C ARG A 230 1.38 -30.35 14.57
N GLU A 231 0.46 -29.63 13.94
CA GLU A 231 -0.81 -29.21 14.58
C GLU A 231 -1.98 -30.17 14.29
N GLY A 232 -1.90 -30.95 13.22
CA GLY A 232 -2.90 -31.96 12.88
C GLY A 232 -4.30 -31.36 12.73
N ASN A 233 -5.19 -31.75 13.66
CA ASN A 233 -6.60 -31.34 13.65
C ASN A 233 -6.83 -29.90 14.14
N ASP A 234 -5.91 -29.34 14.93
CA ASP A 234 -6.01 -27.98 15.49
C ASP A 234 -5.24 -26.95 14.63
N PHE A 235 -5.01 -27.28 13.35
CA PHE A 235 -4.22 -26.45 12.45
C PHE A 235 -4.88 -25.10 12.17
N GLU A 236 -4.12 -24.04 12.41
CA GLU A 236 -4.49 -22.67 12.05
C GLU A 236 -3.51 -22.07 11.04
N TYR A 237 -4.05 -21.32 10.08
CA TYR A 237 -3.20 -20.60 9.12
C TYR A 237 -2.42 -19.47 9.81
N PRO A 238 -1.12 -19.29 9.51
CA PRO A 238 -0.36 -18.17 10.04
C PRO A 238 -1.04 -16.81 9.78
N THR A 239 -1.19 -16.03 10.85
CA THR A 239 -1.87 -14.74 10.81
C THR A 239 -1.02 -13.64 10.16
N SER A 240 0.30 -13.83 10.07
CA SER A 240 1.25 -12.87 9.55
C SER A 240 2.33 -13.52 8.68
N PHE A 241 2.85 -12.77 7.70
CA PHE A 241 4.01 -13.15 6.89
C PHE A 241 5.29 -13.32 7.73
N PHE A 242 5.40 -12.60 8.86
CA PHE A 242 6.57 -12.70 9.74
C PHE A 242 6.79 -14.10 10.33
N TYR A 243 5.76 -14.96 10.33
CA TYR A 243 5.91 -16.38 10.65
C TYR A 243 6.95 -17.07 9.75
N TYR A 244 6.93 -16.72 8.46
CA TYR A 244 7.81 -17.31 7.45
C TYR A 244 9.15 -16.56 7.36
N ASP A 245 9.13 -15.23 7.53
CA ASP A 245 10.27 -14.34 7.32
C ASP A 245 11.57 -14.81 7.99
N LYS A 246 11.52 -15.11 9.29
CA LYS A 246 12.71 -15.56 10.03
C LYS A 246 13.23 -16.90 9.50
N ALA A 247 12.35 -17.86 9.28
CA ALA A 247 12.71 -19.21 8.85
C ALA A 247 13.23 -19.25 7.41
N ILE A 248 12.66 -18.43 6.52
CA ILE A 248 13.14 -18.27 5.14
C ILE A 248 14.56 -17.68 5.13
N ASN A 249 14.81 -16.61 5.90
CA ASN A 249 16.15 -16.00 5.96
C ASN A 249 17.19 -16.97 6.53
N GLU A 250 16.82 -17.79 7.51
CA GLU A 250 17.69 -18.83 8.05
C GLU A 250 17.98 -19.93 7.02
N ALA A 251 16.94 -20.44 6.33
CA ALA A 251 17.10 -21.43 5.27
C ALA A 251 17.96 -20.90 4.12
N TRP A 252 17.79 -19.63 3.76
CA TRP A 252 18.60 -18.98 2.73
C TRP A 252 20.07 -18.91 3.13
N ARG A 253 20.37 -18.47 4.35
CA ARG A 253 21.76 -18.47 4.87
C ARG A 253 22.38 -19.87 4.85
N ASN A 254 21.62 -20.90 5.21
CA ASN A 254 22.08 -22.30 5.19
C ASN A 254 22.31 -22.82 3.76
N SER A 255 21.51 -22.37 2.79
CA SER A 255 21.69 -22.71 1.38
C SER A 255 22.94 -22.07 0.76
N GLN A 256 23.41 -20.95 1.32
CA GLN A 256 24.64 -20.29 0.88
C GLN A 256 25.91 -20.89 1.51
N THR A 257 25.80 -21.54 2.67
CA THR A 257 26.93 -22.20 3.35
C THR A 257 27.10 -23.68 2.98
N THR A 258 26.15 -24.27 2.24
CA THR A 258 26.24 -25.65 1.76
C THR A 258 27.03 -25.72 0.46
N ASN A 259 28.37 -25.80 0.60
CA ASN A 259 29.23 -26.37 -0.44
C ASN A 259 28.82 -27.84 -0.72
N PRO A 260 29.03 -28.38 -1.94
CA PRO A 260 28.68 -29.76 -2.25
C PRO A 260 29.35 -30.74 -1.28
N PRO A 261 28.71 -31.90 -1.00
CA PRO A 261 29.30 -32.90 -0.12
C PRO A 261 30.55 -33.46 -0.80
N MET A 262 31.73 -33.14 -0.26
CA MET A 262 32.90 -33.97 -0.51
C MET A 262 32.65 -35.31 0.18
N GLU A 263 32.37 -36.31 -0.64
CA GLU A 263 32.29 -37.72 -0.29
C GLU A 263 33.67 -38.21 0.18
N GLY A 264 33.74 -38.66 1.44
CA GLY A 264 34.97 -39.08 2.14
C GLY A 264 35.75 -37.88 2.67
N VAL A 265 35.91 -37.66 3.98
CA VAL A 265 36.75 -38.42 4.92
C VAL A 265 36.31 -38.10 6.37
N ALA A 266 36.51 -39.06 7.27
CA ALA A 266 36.19 -39.06 8.72
C ALA A 266 36.81 -37.89 9.54
N PRO A 267 36.35 -37.65 10.79
CA PRO A 267 36.28 -36.34 11.43
C PRO A 267 37.60 -35.89 12.08
N GLY A 268 38.01 -34.66 11.79
CA GLY A 268 39.08 -33.93 12.47
C GLY A 268 38.52 -32.62 13.05
N GLU A 269 38.87 -32.38 14.31
CA GLU A 269 38.35 -31.33 15.19
C GLU A 269 38.98 -29.95 14.91
N ALA A 270 38.11 -28.92 14.85
CA ALA A 270 38.32 -27.46 14.99
C ALA A 270 39.12 -26.69 13.89
N PRO A 271 39.02 -25.33 13.79
CA PRO A 271 38.11 -24.37 14.43
C PRO A 271 37.30 -23.50 13.43
N GLY A 272 36.07 -23.15 13.76
CA GLY A 272 35.25 -22.22 12.97
C GLY A 272 35.71 -20.74 13.07
N PRO A 273 35.49 -19.92 12.03
CA PRO A 273 35.98 -18.54 11.97
C PRO A 273 35.27 -17.63 12.98
N GLN A 274 36.06 -16.86 13.73
CA GLN A 274 35.60 -15.93 14.76
C GLN A 274 34.81 -14.76 14.14
N THR A 275 33.48 -14.83 14.19
CA THR A 275 32.62 -13.65 14.02
C THR A 275 32.81 -12.72 15.21
N LYS A 276 33.23 -11.48 14.95
CA LYS A 276 33.36 -10.43 15.98
C LYS A 276 32.02 -10.21 16.67
N LYS A 277 31.91 -10.68 17.92
CA LYS A 277 30.72 -10.55 18.75
C LYS A 277 30.44 -9.07 19.04
N THR A 278 29.19 -8.65 18.89
CA THR A 278 28.74 -7.31 19.29
C THR A 278 28.78 -7.21 20.83
N ARG A 279 28.94 -5.99 21.36
CA ARG A 279 29.05 -5.75 22.82
C ARG A 279 27.87 -6.33 23.62
N GLN A 280 26.67 -6.29 23.04
CA GLN A 280 25.47 -6.89 23.64
C GLN A 280 25.52 -8.42 23.67
N GLN A 281 26.10 -9.07 22.65
CA GLN A 281 26.25 -10.53 22.65
C GLN A 281 27.30 -11.00 23.67
N GLN A 282 28.34 -10.20 23.90
CA GLN A 282 29.30 -10.47 24.97
C GLN A 282 28.68 -10.37 26.36
N GLU A 283 27.82 -9.36 26.59
CA GLU A 283 27.10 -9.21 27.85
C GLU A 283 26.11 -10.38 28.10
N ILE A 284 25.43 -10.86 27.06
CA ILE A 284 24.54 -12.04 27.16
C ILE A 284 25.36 -13.30 27.46
N ASP A 285 26.47 -13.52 26.76
CA ASP A 285 27.33 -14.69 26.98
C ASP A 285 27.98 -14.67 28.38
N ASP A 286 28.29 -13.47 28.91
CA ASP A 286 28.84 -13.29 30.25
C ASP A 286 27.78 -13.55 31.35
N LEU A 287 26.52 -13.17 31.12
CA LEU A 287 25.38 -13.49 31.99
C LEU A 287 25.11 -15.00 32.01
N ASP A 288 25.07 -15.65 30.84
CA ASP A 288 24.86 -17.11 30.74
C ASP A 288 25.97 -17.91 31.41
N ARG A 289 27.21 -17.39 31.39
CA ARG A 289 28.34 -17.97 32.12
C ARG A 289 28.15 -17.85 33.62
N TRP A 290 27.71 -16.69 34.11
CA TRP A 290 27.44 -16.46 35.52
C TRP A 290 26.32 -17.35 36.06
N ILE A 291 25.22 -17.49 35.30
CA ILE A 291 24.09 -18.34 35.67
C ILE A 291 24.52 -19.81 35.82
N ARG A 292 25.30 -20.32 34.86
CA ARG A 292 25.81 -21.71 34.92
C ARG A 292 26.76 -21.95 36.09
N GLU A 293 27.58 -20.97 36.45
CA GLU A 293 28.51 -21.09 37.57
C GLU A 293 27.78 -21.03 38.93
N GLU A 294 26.71 -20.22 39.03
CA GLU A 294 25.83 -20.15 40.20
C GLU A 294 25.03 -21.46 40.37
N GLU A 295 24.42 -21.98 39.31
CA GLU A 295 23.71 -23.26 39.33
C GLU A 295 24.63 -24.43 39.70
N ALA A 296 25.87 -24.45 39.21
CA ALA A 296 26.85 -25.45 39.59
C ALA A 296 27.25 -25.35 41.08
N ARG A 297 27.31 -24.14 41.63
CA ARG A 297 27.53 -23.93 43.07
C ARG A 297 26.35 -24.37 43.93
N GLU A 298 25.12 -24.10 43.50
CA GLU A 298 23.93 -24.56 44.21
C GLU A 298 23.81 -26.09 44.19
N GLN A 299 24.10 -26.74 43.05
CA GLN A 299 24.15 -28.20 42.97
C GLN A 299 25.26 -28.81 43.82
N ALA A 300 26.42 -28.15 43.94
CA ALA A 300 27.51 -28.59 44.80
C ALA A 300 27.24 -28.36 46.31
N ARG A 301 26.37 -27.41 46.67
CA ARG A 301 25.93 -27.15 48.06
C ARG A 301 24.76 -28.02 48.50
N SER A 302 24.04 -28.62 47.56
CA SER A 302 22.92 -29.54 47.81
C SER A 302 23.32 -31.02 47.84
N ARG A 303 24.62 -31.33 47.95
CA ARG A 303 25.16 -32.68 48.15
C ARG A 303 25.90 -32.80 49.47
#